data_AF-A0A0K2G8Z2-F1
#
_entry.id   AF-A0A0K2G8Z2-F1
#
_cell.length_a   1.000
_cell.length_b   1.000
_cell.length_c   1.000
_cell.angle_alpha   90.00
_cell.angle_beta   90.00
_cell.angle_gamma   90.00
#
_symmetry.space_group_name_H-M   'P 1'
#
loop_
_entity.id
_entity.type
_entity.pdbx_description
1 polymer ?
#
loop_
_entity_poly.entity_id
_entity_poly.type
_entity_poly.pdbx_seq_one_letter_code
_entity_poly.pdbx_strand_id
1 'polypeptide(L)'
;MRRTFLAALFAGAGLLGAACNSGAPEPASVEIPSTGLRLTIVRIATDPFLPRHNLTLSIQGPGGCVASADLFPDTGYAGRRNIYLAGRGQVYVVGQFDARVIEPASCRITLSEFRHLDREVVFIGSFDENEEKRWTYFPAALRPEQPLASR
;
A
#
# COMPACT_ATOMS: atom_id res chain seq x y z
N MET A 1 6.45 67.96 7.97
CA MET A 1 7.92 67.80 7.75
C MET A 1 8.44 66.93 8.89
N ARG A 2 9.11 65.80 8.76
CA ARG A 2 10.06 65.28 7.76
C ARG A 2 9.83 63.77 7.59
N ARG A 3 10.00 63.30 6.36
CA ARG A 3 10.14 61.90 5.97
C ARG A 3 11.54 61.40 6.39
N THR A 4 11.62 60.16 6.84
CA THR A 4 12.87 59.38 6.78
C THR A 4 12.53 57.95 6.39
N PHE A 5 12.94 57.59 5.18
CA PHE A 5 12.99 56.23 4.67
C PHE A 5 14.16 55.49 5.35
N LEU A 6 13.97 54.21 5.67
CA LEU A 6 15.04 53.23 5.73
C LEU A 6 14.50 51.89 5.23
N ALA A 7 15.20 51.35 4.23
CA ALA A 7 14.89 50.18 3.45
C ALA A 7 15.72 48.97 3.91
N ALA A 8 15.28 47.78 3.46
CA ALA A 8 15.96 46.47 3.45
C ALA A 8 16.09 45.76 4.83
N LEU A 9 15.88 44.44 4.96
CA LEU A 9 16.32 43.34 4.10
C LEU A 9 15.26 42.21 3.91
N PHE A 10 15.22 41.71 2.68
CA PHE A 10 14.80 40.35 2.33
C PHE A 10 15.86 39.33 2.80
N ALA A 11 15.41 38.22 3.40
CA ALA A 11 15.97 36.86 3.32
C ALA A 11 15.16 36.01 4.35
N GLY A 12 14.25 35.13 3.97
CA GLY A 12 14.53 34.02 3.06
C GLY A 12 15.36 32.95 3.79
N ALA A 13 14.85 32.41 4.90
CA ALA A 13 15.52 31.36 5.66
C ALA A 13 14.72 30.05 5.56
N GLY A 14 15.08 29.25 4.55
CA GLY A 14 15.06 27.80 4.53
C GLY A 14 13.83 27.08 5.05
N LEU A 15 12.89 26.79 4.15
CA LEU A 15 12.16 25.52 4.19
C LEU A 15 13.19 24.38 4.06
N LEU A 16 13.75 23.96 5.19
CA LEU A 16 14.58 22.76 5.29
C LEU A 16 13.68 21.54 5.05
N GLY A 17 14.11 20.71 4.11
CA GLY A 17 13.30 19.70 3.44
C GLY A 17 12.65 18.71 4.38
N ALA A 18 11.33 18.60 4.27
CA ALA A 18 10.61 17.41 4.68
C ALA A 18 10.85 16.30 3.63
N ALA A 19 12.06 15.73 3.66
CA ALA A 19 12.37 14.44 3.05
C ALA A 19 12.78 13.44 4.15
N CYS A 20 12.20 13.59 5.34
CA CYS A 20 12.27 12.56 6.36
C CYS A 20 11.18 11.53 6.04
N ASN A 21 11.58 10.29 5.77
CA ASN A 21 10.63 9.18 5.82
C ASN A 21 10.18 9.07 7.29
N SER A 22 9.10 9.77 7.64
CA SER A 22 8.58 9.77 9.00
C SER A 22 8.11 8.35 9.26
N GLY A 23 8.61 7.66 10.29
CA GLY A 23 8.11 6.33 10.70
C GLY A 23 6.63 6.33 11.13
N ALA A 24 5.85 7.33 10.74
CA ALA A 24 4.42 7.40 10.84
C ALA A 24 3.79 6.33 9.93
N PRO A 25 2.74 5.63 10.41
CA PRO A 25 1.98 4.71 9.59
C PRO A 25 1.25 5.40 8.44
N GLU A 26 1.36 4.83 7.25
CA GLU A 26 0.65 5.25 6.04
C GLU A 26 -0.34 4.16 5.61
N PRO A 27 -1.63 4.29 5.99
CA PRO A 27 -2.65 3.33 5.59
C PRO A 27 -3.21 3.63 4.20
N ALA A 28 -3.49 2.58 3.43
CA ALA A 28 -4.34 2.63 2.25
C ALA A 28 -5.38 1.51 2.33
N SER A 29 -6.61 1.77 1.88
CA SER A 29 -7.71 0.81 1.98
C SER A 29 -8.51 0.67 0.69
N VAL A 30 -9.15 -0.48 0.52
CA VAL A 30 -10.15 -0.75 -0.52
C VAL A 30 -11.28 -1.59 0.03
N GLU A 31 -12.51 -1.32 -0.41
CA GLU A 31 -13.64 -2.22 -0.24
C GLU A 31 -13.83 -3.07 -1.50
N ILE A 32 -14.04 -4.36 -1.33
CA ILE A 32 -14.28 -5.33 -2.41
C ILE A 32 -15.76 -5.73 -2.32
N PRO A 33 -16.65 -5.09 -3.09
CA PRO A 33 -18.10 -5.24 -2.88
C PRO A 33 -18.60 -6.67 -3.04
N SER A 34 -18.00 -7.45 -3.95
CA SER A 34 -18.39 -8.84 -4.22
C SER A 34 -18.14 -9.80 -3.05
N THR A 35 -17.29 -9.42 -2.09
CA THR A 35 -16.95 -10.25 -0.92
C THR A 35 -17.34 -9.59 0.40
N GLY A 36 -17.72 -8.31 0.38
CA GLY A 36 -17.96 -7.50 1.58
C GLY A 36 -16.70 -7.28 2.42
N LEU A 37 -15.51 -7.51 1.86
CA LEU A 37 -14.24 -7.28 2.54
C LEU A 37 -13.77 -5.83 2.39
N ARG A 38 -13.28 -5.26 3.48
CA ARG A 38 -12.40 -4.09 3.46
C ARG A 38 -10.97 -4.56 3.72
N LEU A 39 -10.07 -4.30 2.79
CA LEU A 39 -8.64 -4.51 2.97
C LEU A 39 -7.98 -3.19 3.32
N THR A 40 -7.03 -3.23 4.24
CA THR A 40 -6.14 -2.12 4.55
C THR A 40 -4.71 -2.62 4.62
N ILE A 41 -3.82 -2.02 3.84
CA ILE A 41 -2.38 -2.24 3.96
C ILE A 41 -1.76 -0.98 4.53
N VAL A 42 -1.10 -1.14 5.66
CA VAL A 42 -0.34 -0.07 6.30
C VAL A 42 1.12 -0.28 5.97
N ARG A 43 1.78 0.79 5.50
CA ARG A 43 3.24 0.81 5.41
C ARG A 43 3.83 1.68 6.51
N ILE A 44 5.00 1.28 7.01
CA ILE A 44 5.76 2.03 8.01
C ILE A 44 7.21 2.05 7.58
N ALA A 45 7.80 3.23 7.45
CA ALA A 45 9.21 3.40 7.12
C ALA A 45 10.11 2.74 8.18
N THR A 46 11.09 1.96 7.73
CA THR A 46 12.09 1.33 8.61
C THR A 46 13.46 2.00 8.54
N ASP A 47 13.64 2.91 7.59
CA ASP A 47 14.87 3.66 7.36
C ASP A 47 14.52 5.12 6.96
N PRO A 48 15.22 6.13 7.52
CA PRO A 48 14.95 7.53 7.22
C PRO A 48 15.37 7.97 5.81
N PHE A 49 16.26 7.22 5.14
CA PHE A 49 16.84 7.60 3.85
C PHE A 49 16.54 6.60 2.73
N LEU A 50 16.34 5.32 3.07
CA LEU A 50 16.06 4.27 2.09
C LEU A 50 14.55 4.05 1.95
N PRO A 51 14.06 3.70 0.74
CA PRO A 51 12.66 3.35 0.50
C PRO A 51 12.39 1.93 1.02
N ARG A 52 12.46 1.76 2.35
CA ARG A 52 12.26 0.50 3.05
C ARG A 52 11.09 0.62 4.01
N HIS A 53 10.17 -0.33 3.92
CA HIS A 53 8.94 -0.30 4.68
C HIS A 53 8.55 -1.68 5.19
N ASN A 54 8.08 -1.74 6.43
CA ASN A 54 7.28 -2.88 6.88
C ASN A 54 5.86 -2.70 6.38
N LEU A 55 5.21 -3.81 6.05
CA LEU A 55 3.85 -3.83 5.51
C LEU A 55 2.99 -4.76 6.35
N THR A 56 1.87 -4.25 6.85
CA THR A 56 0.88 -5.05 7.58
C THR A 56 -0.45 -4.99 6.84
N LEU A 57 -0.94 -6.16 6.45
CA LEU A 57 -2.28 -6.34 5.92
C LEU A 57 -3.26 -6.50 7.09
N SER A 58 -4.39 -5.81 6.99
CA SER A 58 -5.55 -6.02 7.85
C SER A 58 -6.80 -6.16 6.98
N ILE A 59 -7.70 -7.03 7.40
CA ILE A 59 -8.97 -7.26 6.73
C ILE A 59 -10.11 -7.07 7.72
N GLN A 60 -11.20 -6.52 7.24
CA GLN A 60 -12.49 -6.51 7.92
C GLN A 60 -13.50 -7.17 7.00
N GLY A 61 -14.11 -8.27 7.45
CA GLY A 61 -15.05 -9.05 6.67
C GLY A 61 -16.50 -8.84 7.07
N PRO A 62 -17.42 -9.52 6.36
CA PRO A 62 -18.83 -9.56 6.70
C PRO A 62 -19.05 -10.02 8.16
N GLY A 63 -20.03 -9.44 8.83
CA GLY A 63 -20.30 -9.74 10.24
C GLY A 63 -19.27 -9.18 11.23
N GLY A 64 -18.36 -8.31 10.77
CA GLY A 64 -17.42 -7.59 11.63
C GLY A 64 -16.19 -8.38 12.05
N CYS A 65 -15.91 -9.53 11.42
CA CYS A 65 -14.68 -10.25 11.66
C CYS A 65 -13.46 -9.42 11.22
N VAL A 66 -12.34 -9.56 11.91
CA VAL A 66 -11.09 -8.85 11.63
C VAL A 66 -9.93 -9.82 11.73
N ALA A 67 -8.95 -9.68 10.83
CA ALA A 67 -7.67 -10.38 10.92
C ALA A 67 -6.55 -9.53 10.35
N SER A 68 -5.32 -9.86 10.72
CA SER A 68 -4.12 -9.17 10.24
C SER A 68 -2.97 -10.14 10.00
N ALA A 69 -2.08 -9.79 9.08
CA ALA A 69 -0.84 -10.51 8.83
C ALA A 69 0.23 -9.55 8.32
N ASP A 70 1.48 -9.80 8.70
CA ASP A 70 2.61 -9.11 8.09
C ASP A 70 2.81 -9.59 6.65
N LEU A 71 3.14 -8.67 5.75
CA LEU A 71 3.56 -9.00 4.40
C LEU A 71 5.08 -8.98 4.32
N PHE A 72 5.64 -9.56 3.26
CA PHE A 72 7.06 -9.37 2.98
C PHE A 72 7.36 -7.86 2.93
N PRO A 73 8.44 -7.36 3.55
CA PRO A 73 8.71 -5.92 3.58
C PRO A 73 9.05 -5.36 2.19
N ASP A 74 8.85 -4.07 2.01
CA ASP A 74 9.48 -3.36 0.90
C ASP A 74 10.97 -3.17 1.20
N THR A 75 11.84 -3.83 0.44
CA THR A 75 13.30 -3.77 0.59
C THR A 75 13.96 -2.82 -0.41
N GLY A 76 13.19 -2.01 -1.13
CA GLY A 76 13.66 -1.08 -2.13
C GLY A 76 12.91 -1.25 -3.45
N TYR A 77 11.70 -0.67 -3.51
CA TYR A 77 10.77 -0.71 -4.64
C TYR A 77 10.06 -2.07 -4.86
N ALA A 78 10.01 -2.93 -3.83
CA ALA A 78 9.26 -4.18 -3.81
C ALA A 78 7.92 -4.04 -3.06
N GLY A 79 7.45 -2.80 -2.84
CA GLY A 79 6.28 -2.50 -2.02
C GLY A 79 4.93 -2.83 -2.65
N ARG A 80 4.81 -2.89 -3.99
CA ARG A 80 3.53 -3.09 -4.67
C ARG A 80 2.83 -4.39 -4.26
N ARG A 81 1.53 -4.32 -4.00
CA ARG A 81 0.68 -5.50 -3.75
C ARG A 81 -0.48 -5.54 -4.74
N ASN A 82 -0.45 -6.51 -5.65
CA ASN A 82 -1.55 -6.74 -6.58
C ASN A 82 -2.67 -7.48 -5.87
N ILE A 83 -3.91 -7.10 -6.17
CA ILE A 83 -5.12 -7.70 -5.61
C ILE A 83 -5.85 -8.45 -6.70
N TYR A 84 -6.16 -9.72 -6.43
CA TYR A 84 -6.91 -10.56 -7.34
C TYR A 84 -8.15 -11.15 -6.67
N LEU A 85 -9.19 -11.35 -7.46
CA LEU A 85 -10.39 -12.11 -7.08
C LEU A 85 -10.35 -13.48 -7.77
N ALA A 86 -10.41 -14.55 -6.98
CA ALA A 86 -10.45 -15.93 -7.49
C ALA A 86 -11.89 -16.48 -7.58
N GLY A 87 -12.07 -17.57 -8.33
CA GLY A 87 -13.39 -18.14 -8.67
C GLY A 87 -14.27 -18.59 -7.49
N ARG A 88 -13.73 -18.71 -6.27
CA ARG A 88 -14.48 -19.00 -5.03
C ARG A 88 -14.73 -17.78 -4.13
N GLY A 89 -14.54 -16.58 -4.66
CA GLY A 89 -14.62 -15.33 -3.89
C GLY A 89 -13.45 -15.12 -2.93
N GLN A 90 -12.41 -15.96 -3.00
CA GLN A 90 -11.16 -15.71 -2.29
C GLN A 90 -10.49 -14.47 -2.86
N VAL A 91 -9.82 -13.72 -1.99
CA VAL A 91 -9.04 -12.54 -2.39
C VAL A 91 -7.58 -12.83 -2.19
N TYR A 92 -6.77 -12.59 -3.22
CA TYR A 92 -5.33 -12.77 -3.15
C TYR A 92 -4.65 -11.40 -3.06
N VAL A 93 -3.72 -11.27 -2.13
CA VAL A 93 -2.79 -10.13 -2.02
C VAL A 93 -1.42 -10.65 -2.40
N VAL A 94 -0.92 -10.25 -3.56
CA VAL A 94 0.30 -10.82 -4.16
C VAL A 94 1.37 -9.74 -4.23
N GLY A 95 2.48 -9.97 -3.53
CA GLY A 95 3.71 -9.21 -3.63
C GLY A 95 4.76 -9.96 -4.46
N GLN A 96 5.94 -9.37 -4.59
CA GLN A 96 7.04 -9.97 -5.34
C GLN A 96 7.55 -11.29 -4.72
N PHE A 97 7.49 -11.40 -3.39
CA PHE A 97 8.10 -12.51 -2.65
C PHE A 97 7.10 -13.32 -1.80
N ASP A 98 5.87 -12.84 -1.66
CA ASP A 98 4.82 -13.51 -0.89
C ASP A 98 3.45 -13.38 -1.57
N ALA A 99 2.58 -14.33 -1.26
CA ALA A 99 1.16 -14.26 -1.60
C ALA A 99 0.32 -14.61 -0.37
N ARG A 100 -0.66 -13.77 -0.06
CA ARG A 100 -1.67 -14.03 0.97
C ARG A 100 -2.99 -14.42 0.33
N VAL A 101 -3.58 -15.50 0.79
CA VAL A 101 -4.93 -15.93 0.42
C VAL A 101 -5.87 -15.58 1.57
N ILE A 102 -6.93 -14.84 1.23
CA ILE A 102 -7.95 -14.38 2.16
C ILE A 102 -9.25 -15.12 1.88
N GLU A 103 -9.81 -15.73 2.93
CA GLU A 103 -11.16 -16.29 2.92
C GLU A 103 -12.14 -15.30 3.57
N PRO A 104 -13.04 -14.66 2.79
CA PRO A 104 -13.92 -13.62 3.31
C PRO A 104 -14.84 -14.09 4.45
N ALA A 105 -15.40 -15.29 4.31
CA ALA A 105 -16.40 -15.81 5.24
C ALA A 105 -15.86 -16.11 6.65
N SER A 106 -14.56 -16.36 6.77
CA SER A 106 -13.90 -16.73 8.03
C SER A 106 -12.88 -15.70 8.51
N CYS A 107 -12.67 -14.60 7.75
CA CYS A 107 -11.56 -13.67 7.94
C CYS A 107 -10.19 -14.37 8.09
N ARG A 108 -9.96 -15.46 7.37
CA ARG A 108 -8.71 -16.20 7.47
C ARG A 108 -7.70 -15.69 6.45
N ILE A 109 -6.50 -15.34 6.91
CA ILE A 109 -5.37 -14.97 6.07
C ILE A 109 -4.33 -16.08 6.14
N THR A 110 -3.92 -16.62 4.99
CA THR A 110 -2.90 -17.66 4.91
C THR A 110 -1.77 -17.25 3.98
N LEU A 111 -0.53 -17.64 4.31
CA LEU A 111 0.59 -17.58 3.37
C LEU A 111 0.42 -18.71 2.37
N SER A 112 0.55 -18.41 1.08
CA SER A 112 0.55 -19.39 0.01
C SER A 112 1.83 -19.28 -0.81
N GLU A 113 2.32 -20.42 -1.28
CA GLU A 113 3.33 -20.42 -2.34
C GLU A 113 2.67 -20.07 -3.67
N PHE A 114 3.37 -19.31 -4.53
CA PHE A 114 2.83 -18.86 -5.82
C PHE A 114 2.30 -20.01 -6.70
N ARG A 115 2.92 -21.19 -6.64
CA ARG A 115 2.51 -22.37 -7.41
C ARG A 115 1.13 -22.92 -7.04
N HIS A 116 0.64 -22.60 -5.84
CA HIS A 116 -0.64 -23.07 -5.32
C HIS A 116 -1.77 -22.06 -5.52
N LEU A 117 -1.51 -20.90 -6.12
CA LEU A 117 -2.55 -19.94 -6.45
C LEU A 117 -3.36 -20.43 -7.65
N ASP A 118 -4.68 -20.21 -7.60
CA ASP A 118 -5.55 -20.40 -8.76
C ASP A 118 -5.03 -19.55 -9.93
N ARG A 119 -5.06 -20.12 -11.14
CA ARG A 119 -4.66 -19.42 -12.37
C ARG A 119 -5.80 -18.59 -12.97
N GLU A 120 -7.04 -18.98 -12.68
CA GLU A 120 -8.24 -18.28 -13.12
C GLU A 120 -8.62 -17.23 -12.08
N VAL A 121 -7.94 -16.09 -12.17
CA VAL A 121 -8.13 -14.95 -11.27
C VAL A 121 -8.35 -13.67 -12.07
N VAL A 122 -9.07 -12.74 -11.47
CA VAL A 122 -9.32 -11.41 -12.03
C VAL A 122 -8.50 -10.40 -11.26
N PHE A 123 -7.61 -9.69 -11.95
CA PHE A 123 -6.93 -8.52 -11.38
C PHE A 123 -7.94 -7.41 -11.11
N ILE A 124 -8.03 -6.95 -9.87
CA ILE A 124 -8.99 -5.91 -9.47
C ILE A 124 -8.33 -4.59 -9.06
N GLY A 125 -7.01 -4.59 -8.83
CA GLY A 125 -6.24 -3.38 -8.57
C GLY A 125 -4.95 -3.67 -7.82
N SER A 126 -4.26 -2.63 -7.40
CA SER A 126 -3.01 -2.76 -6.64
C SER A 126 -2.84 -1.66 -5.59
N PHE A 127 -2.20 -2.01 -4.48
CA PHE A 127 -1.63 -1.03 -3.59
C PHE A 127 -0.22 -0.69 -4.06
N ASP A 128 0.06 0.60 -4.23
CA ASP A 128 1.34 1.07 -4.75
C ASP A 128 1.58 2.53 -4.37
N GLU A 129 2.79 3.00 -4.64
CA GLU A 129 3.11 4.42 -4.61
C GLU A 129 2.45 5.16 -5.78
N ASN A 130 1.96 6.36 -5.49
CA ASN A 130 1.60 7.34 -6.51
C ASN A 130 2.81 8.19 -6.92
N GLU A 131 2.58 9.15 -7.83
CA GLU A 131 3.64 10.04 -8.34
C GLU A 131 4.28 10.89 -7.24
N GLU A 132 3.51 11.24 -6.20
CA GLU A 132 4.01 11.95 -5.01
C GLU A 132 4.55 11.02 -3.91
N LYS A 133 4.85 9.76 -4.25
CA LYS A 133 5.38 8.76 -3.30
C LYS A 133 4.46 8.43 -2.14
N ARG A 134 3.16 8.68 -2.24
CA ARG A 134 2.17 8.29 -1.23
C ARG A 134 1.64 6.89 -1.48
N TRP A 135 1.50 6.12 -0.41
CA TRP A 135 0.87 4.80 -0.45
C TRP A 135 -0.62 4.92 -0.74
N THR A 136 -1.10 4.26 -1.79
CA THR A 136 -2.51 4.34 -2.18
C THR A 136 -2.98 3.07 -2.88
N TYR A 137 -4.29 2.95 -3.05
CA TYR A 137 -4.90 1.89 -3.84
C TYR A 137 -5.29 2.41 -5.22
N PHE A 138 -4.92 1.67 -6.26
CA PHE A 138 -5.30 1.90 -7.64
C PHE A 138 -6.25 0.78 -8.11
N PRO A 139 -7.52 1.09 -8.45
CA PRO A 139 -8.40 0.11 -9.06
C PRO A 139 -7.91 -0.27 -10.47
N ALA A 140 -8.20 -1.49 -10.90
CA ALA A 140 -7.80 -2.00 -12.22
C ALA A 140 -8.27 -1.12 -13.39
N ALA A 141 -9.40 -0.42 -13.23
CA ALA A 141 -9.92 0.52 -14.21
C ALA A 141 -9.01 1.75 -14.43
N LEU A 142 -8.21 2.14 -13.44
CA LEU A 142 -7.29 3.28 -13.52
C LEU A 142 -5.86 2.87 -13.82
N ARG A 143 -5.41 1.73 -13.28
CA ARG A 143 -4.06 1.20 -13.50
C ARG A 143 -4.17 -0.29 -13.83
N PRO A 144 -3.84 -0.72 -15.07
CA PRO A 144 -3.89 -2.12 -15.43
C PRO A 144 -2.84 -2.92 -14.65
N GLU A 145 -2.99 -4.24 -14.67
CA GLU A 145 -2.02 -5.13 -14.05
C GLU A 145 -0.62 -4.87 -14.60
N GLN A 146 0.34 -4.76 -13.69
CA GLN A 146 1.74 -4.66 -14.02
C GLN A 146 2.48 -5.85 -13.42
N PRO A 147 3.49 -6.39 -14.12
CA PRO A 147 4.34 -7.43 -13.57
C PRO A 147 4.93 -7.00 -12.23
N LEU A 148 4.83 -7.88 -11.23
CA LEU A 148 5.62 -7.78 -10.00
C LEU A 148 7.04 -8.15 -10.42
N ALA A 149 7.91 -7.15 -10.53
CA ALA A 149 9.16 -7.21 -11.27
C ALA A 149 9.89 -8.57 -11.16
N SER A 150 10.11 -9.21 -12.31
CA SER A 150 11.24 -10.10 -12.51
C SER A 150 12.33 -9.26 -13.18
N ARG A 151 13.43 -9.00 -12.48
CA ARG A 151 14.67 -8.64 -13.16
C ARG A 151 15.64 -9.80 -13.00
#